data_AF-A0A0P7U5Y7-F1
#
_entry.id   AF-A0A0P7U5Y7-F1
#
_cell.length_a   1.000
_cell.length_b   1.000
_cell.length_c   1.000
_cell.angle_alpha   90.00
_cell.angle_beta   90.00
_cell.angle_gamma   90.00
#
_symmetry.space_group_name_H-M   'P 1'
#
loop_
_entity.id
_entity.type
_entity.pdbx_description
1 polymer ?
#
loop_
_entity_poly.entity_id
_entity_poly.type
_entity_poly.pdbx_seq_one_letter_code
_entity_poly.pdbx_strand_id
1 'polypeptide(L)' 'MEVELTVSPGPEEGALRPAGTPNRCVRAGCTNPPVESKDWDKEYCSNECVATHCRDVFMAWCSIRSQNSTTVT' A
#
# COMPACT_ATOMS: atom_id res chain seq x y z
N MET A 1 29.27 -34.56 -13.57
CA MET A 1 28.53 -35.56 -12.80
C MET A 1 27.33 -34.81 -12.28
N GLU A 2 26.17 -35.22 -12.76
CA GLU A 2 24.89 -34.54 -12.75
C GLU A 2 24.42 -34.01 -11.39
N VAL A 3 23.62 -32.94 -11.42
CA VAL A 3 22.51 -32.77 -10.48
C VAL A 3 21.39 -32.01 -11.19
N GLU A 4 20.51 -32.76 -11.83
CA GLU A 4 19.13 -32.34 -12.04
C GLU A 4 18.42 -32.42 -10.68
N LEU A 5 17.82 -31.32 -10.22
CA LEU A 5 16.85 -31.35 -9.13
C LEU A 5 15.48 -30.97 -9.67
N THR A 6 14.63 -31.98 -9.69
CA THR A 6 13.23 -31.94 -10.07
C THR A 6 12.37 -31.25 -9.00
N VAL A 7 11.50 -30.36 -9.50
CA VAL A 7 10.14 -29.97 -9.06
C VAL A 7 9.82 -29.65 -7.59
N SER A 8 9.29 -28.44 -7.38
CA SER A 8 7.99 -28.18 -6.69
C SER A 8 7.60 -26.71 -6.84
N PRO A 9 6.48 -26.34 -7.51
CA PRO A 9 5.84 -25.07 -7.25
C PRO A 9 5.28 -25.11 -5.82
N GLY A 10 5.78 -24.24 -4.95
CA GLY A 10 5.26 -24.10 -3.59
C GLY A 10 3.75 -23.78 -3.62
N PRO A 11 2.99 -24.22 -2.61
CA PRO A 11 1.59 -23.86 -2.53
C PRO A 11 1.49 -22.34 -2.37
N GLU A 12 0.56 -21.76 -3.12
CA GLU A 12 0.09 -20.39 -2.98
C GLU A 12 0.06 -19.97 -1.50
N GLU A 13 0.82 -18.93 -1.17
CA GLU A 13 0.65 -18.17 0.07
C GLU A 13 -0.66 -17.37 0.00
N GLY A 14 -1.76 -18.12 0.03
CA GLY A 14 -3.12 -17.64 0.13
C GLY A 14 -3.67 -17.99 1.50
N ALA A 15 -3.93 -16.94 2.29
CA ALA A 15 -4.83 -16.92 3.45
C ALA A 15 -4.30 -17.40 4.81
N LEU A 16 -3.86 -16.42 5.61
CA LEU A 16 -4.52 -16.18 6.92
C LEU A 16 -4.46 -14.68 7.30
N ARG A 17 -5.17 -13.83 6.57
CA ARG A 17 -5.59 -12.51 7.10
C ARG A 17 -7.08 -12.64 7.47
N PRO A 18 -7.51 -12.22 8.67
CA PRO A 18 -8.88 -12.45 9.12
C PRO A 18 -9.88 -11.86 8.12
N ALA A 19 -10.69 -12.76 7.56
CA ALA A 19 -11.86 -12.44 6.77
C ALA A 19 -12.88 -11.74 7.68
N GLY A 20 -12.91 -10.41 7.69
CA GLY A 20 -13.82 -9.68 8.57
C GLY A 20 -14.11 -8.23 8.17
N THR A 21 -13.24 -7.59 7.40
CA THR A 21 -13.53 -6.29 6.81
C THR A 21 -12.98 -6.24 5.40
N PRO A 22 -13.78 -5.90 4.37
CA PRO A 22 -13.22 -5.56 3.08
C PRO A 22 -12.28 -4.37 3.33
N ASN A 23 -10.97 -4.61 3.26
CA ASN A 23 -10.00 -3.53 3.27
C ASN A 23 -10.39 -2.69 2.06
N ARG A 24 -10.77 -1.43 2.28
CA ARG A 24 -11.13 -0.50 1.21
C ARG A 24 -9.85 0.22 0.81
N CYS A 25 -9.82 0.77 -0.40
CA CYS A 25 -8.71 1.62 -0.83
C CYS A 25 -8.39 2.66 0.25
N VAL A 26 -7.12 2.78 0.62
CA VAL A 26 -6.65 3.67 1.70
C VAL A 26 -6.91 5.15 1.38
N ARG A 27 -7.04 5.51 0.10
CA ARG A 27 -7.39 6.88 -0.30
C ARG A 27 -8.73 7.29 0.31
N ALA A 28 -8.72 8.40 1.06
CA ALA A 28 -9.92 8.98 1.64
C ALA A 28 -10.99 9.25 0.56
N GLY A 29 -12.23 8.84 0.83
CA GLY A 29 -13.34 8.96 -0.12
C GLY A 29 -13.32 7.94 -1.27
N CYS A 30 -12.40 6.97 -1.29
CA CYS A 30 -12.48 5.84 -2.21
C CYS A 30 -13.20 4.66 -1.56
N THR A 31 -14.13 4.05 -2.29
CA THR A 31 -14.91 2.90 -1.82
C THR A 31 -14.57 1.60 -2.52
N ASN A 32 -13.68 1.68 -3.53
CA ASN A 32 -13.29 0.56 -4.35
C ASN A 32 -12.45 -0.46 -3.55
N PRO A 33 -12.55 -1.75 -3.90
CA PRO A 33 -11.69 -2.77 -3.32
C PRO A 33 -10.24 -2.55 -3.81
N PRO A 34 -9.24 -2.67 -2.92
CA PRO A 34 -7.84 -2.67 -3.26
C PRO A 34 -7.49 -3.85 -4.17
N VAL A 35 -6.58 -3.59 -5.10
CA VAL A 35 -6.06 -4.58 -6.05
C VAL A 35 -4.67 -5.01 -5.64
N GLU A 36 -4.32 -6.25 -5.96
CA GLU A 36 -2.99 -6.78 -5.71
C GLU A 36 -2.00 -6.16 -6.68
N SER A 37 -0.84 -5.74 -6.18
CA SER A 37 0.21 -5.11 -6.98
C SER A 37 1.57 -5.34 -6.34
N LYS A 38 2.63 -5.35 -7.14
CA LYS A 38 3.99 -5.58 -6.62
C LYS A 38 4.55 -4.39 -5.87
N ASP A 39 4.04 -3.20 -6.15
CA ASP A 39 4.56 -1.95 -5.60
C ASP A 39 3.77 -1.48 -4.36
N TRP A 40 2.63 -2.10 -4.05
CA TRP A 40 1.82 -1.79 -2.87
C TRP A 40 1.05 -3.04 -2.39
N ASP A 41 1.08 -3.33 -1.08
CA ASP A 41 0.55 -4.53 -0.43
C ASP A 41 -1.00 -4.60 -0.37
N LYS A 42 -1.65 -4.46 -1.53
CA LYS A 42 -3.11 -4.49 -1.68
C LYS A 42 -3.80 -3.39 -0.86
N GLU A 43 -3.21 -2.20 -0.85
CA GLU A 43 -3.72 -1.03 -0.12
C GLU A 43 -4.55 -0.08 -1.00
N TYR A 44 -4.29 -0.07 -2.31
CA TYR A 44 -4.91 0.85 -3.26
C TYR A 44 -5.65 0.11 -4.37
N CYS A 45 -6.71 0.73 -4.89
CA CYS A 45 -7.48 0.17 -6.02
C CYS A 45 -6.89 0.54 -7.39
N SER A 46 -6.00 1.53 -7.46
CA SER A 46 -5.38 2.01 -8.70
C SER A 46 -4.16 2.88 -8.42
N ASN A 47 -3.26 3.01 -9.41
CA ASN A 47 -2.12 3.92 -9.35
C ASN A 47 -2.54 5.39 -9.10
N GLU A 48 -3.69 5.81 -9.63
CA GLU A 48 -4.22 7.15 -9.39
C GLU A 48 -4.52 7.37 -7.90
N CYS A 49 -5.04 6.36 -7.22
CA CYS A 49 -5.30 6.45 -5.78
C CYS A 49 -4.00 6.51 -4.96
N VAL A 50 -2.97 5.78 -5.38
CA VAL A 50 -1.63 5.85 -4.77
C VAL A 50 -1.07 7.27 -4.92
N ALA A 51 -1.03 7.80 -6.15
CA ALA A 51 -0.45 9.10 -6.44
C ALA A 51 -1.18 10.24 -5.71
N THR A 52 -2.51 10.18 -5.67
CA THR A 52 -3.33 11.16 -4.95
C THR A 52 -3.05 11.11 -3.44
N HIS A 53 -3.00 9.91 -2.86
CA HIS A 53 -2.69 9.74 -1.44
C HIS A 53 -1.31 10.28 -1.09
N CYS A 54 -0.28 9.95 -1.88
CA CYS A 54 1.08 10.46 -1.68
C CYS A 54 1.13 11.99 -1.72
N ARG A 55 0.40 12.61 -2.66
CA ARG A 55 0.27 14.07 -2.73
C ARG A 55 -0.36 14.66 -1.48
N ASP A 56 -1.48 14.10 -1.02
CA ASP A 56 -2.23 14.62 0.13
C ASP A 56 -1.39 14.53 1.42
N VAL A 57 -0.76 13.38 1.66
CA VAL A 57 0.14 13.17 2.81
C VAL A 57 1.32 14.13 2.77
N PHE A 58 1.94 14.31 1.59
CA PHE A 58 3.05 15.23 1.42
C PHE A 58 2.63 16.70 1.67
N MET A 59 1.48 17.12 1.17
CA MET A 59 0.95 18.48 1.38
C MET A 59 0.61 18.73 2.86
N ALA A 60 -0.01 17.76 3.54
CA ALA A 60 -0.27 17.84 4.97
C ALA A 60 1.04 17.98 5.76
N TRP A 61 2.05 17.19 5.41
CA TRP A 61 3.39 17.29 6.01
C TRP A 61 4.03 18.66 5.78
N CYS A 62 3.99 19.20 4.56
CA CYS A 62 4.50 20.54 4.25
C CYS A 62 3.83 21.63 5.12
N SER A 63 2.51 21.55 5.31
CA SER A 63 1.78 22.49 6.17
C SER A 63 2.27 22.44 7.62
N ILE A 64 2.50 21.23 8.16
CA ILE A 64 2.99 21.04 9.52
C ILE A 64 4.43 21.53 9.64
N ARG A 65 5.30 21.17 8.69
CA ARG A 65 6.72 21.54 8.71
C ARG A 65 6.91 23.05 8.62
N SER A 66 6.13 23.72 7.76
CA SER A 66 6.14 25.19 7.64
C SER A 66 5.74 25.89 8.93
N GLN A 67 4.86 25.28 9.74
CA GLN A 67 4.46 25.85 11.04
C GLN A 67 5.54 25.64 12.10
N ASN A 68 6.22 24.49 12.10
CA ASN A 68 7.26 24.18 13.09
C ASN A 68 8.57 24.98 12.89
N SER A 69 8.80 25.60 11.73
CA SER A 69 9.95 26.49 11.53
C SER A 69 9.80 27.88 12.17
N THR A 70 8.61 28.24 12.65
CA THR A 70 8.32 29.58 13.20
C THR A 70 8.40 29.63 14.73
N THR A 71 8.61 28.50 15.40
CA THR A 71 8.75 28.41 16.88
C THR A 71 10.17 28.02 17.26
N VAL A 72 11.13 28.89 16.98
CA VAL A 72 12.44 28.91 17.65
C VAL A 72 12.68 30.36 18.06
N THR A 73 12.29 30.73 19.28
CA THR A 73 12.60 32.01 19.93
C THR A 73 12.74 31.76 21.41
#